data_AF-A0A0P9SDQ1-F1
#
_entry.id   AF-A0A0P9SDQ1-F1
#
_cell.length_a   1.000
_cell.length_b   1.000
_cell.length_c   1.000
_cell.angle_alpha   90.00
_cell.angle_beta   90.00
_cell.angle_gamma   90.00
#
_symmetry.space_group_name_H-M   'P 1'
#
loop_
_entity.id
_entity.type
_entity.pdbx_description
1 polymer ?
#
loop_
_entity_poly.entity_id
_entity_poly.type
_entity_poly.pdbx_seq_one_letter_code
_entity_poly.pdbx_strand_id
1 'polypeptide(L)'
;TSGSTGMPKGVVIDHRGAVNTLLDINRRFAVGAADRVLAVSSLSFDLSVYDFFGTLAAGAAVVLLEPQQALDPAHWLGLIERHQVSLWNSVPALFGMLLEYAEGERSALPSSLRVAI
;
A
#
# COMPACT_ATOMS: atom_id res chain seq x y z
N THR A 1 -16.76 -0.88 9.63
CA THR A 1 -16.65 -2.27 9.13
C THR A 1 -18.04 -2.84 8.88
N SER A 2 -18.15 -3.90 8.07
CA SER A 2 -19.44 -4.57 7.83
C SER A 2 -19.96 -5.17 9.14
N GLY A 3 -21.22 -4.88 9.48
CA GLY A 3 -21.87 -5.45 10.66
C GLY A 3 -22.75 -6.63 10.27
N SER A 4 -22.62 -7.76 10.97
CA SER A 4 -23.48 -8.93 10.79
C SER A 4 -24.97 -8.64 11.07
N THR A 5 -25.28 -7.51 11.71
CA THR A 5 -26.64 -7.01 11.98
C THR A 5 -27.22 -6.17 10.84
N GLY A 6 -26.53 -6.06 9.71
CA GLY A 6 -26.92 -5.24 8.56
C GLY A 6 -26.56 -3.75 8.68
N MET A 7 -26.09 -3.30 9.85
CA MET A 7 -25.66 -1.92 10.09
C MET A 7 -24.14 -1.85 10.30
N PRO A 8 -23.42 -0.94 9.62
CA PRO A 8 -21.99 -0.76 9.85
C PRO A 8 -21.68 -0.36 11.29
N LYS A 9 -20.51 -0.78 11.78
CA LYS A 9 -19.99 -0.38 13.09
C LYS A 9 -18.68 0.38 12.92
N GLY A 10 -18.50 1.44 13.71
CA GLY A 10 -17.23 2.14 13.84
C GLY A 10 -16.28 1.35 14.73
N VAL A 11 -15.00 1.30 14.34
CA VAL A 11 -13.93 0.77 15.19
C VAL A 11 -13.14 1.96 15.70
N VAL A 12 -13.03 2.09 17.02
CA VAL A 12 -12.23 3.13 17.66
C VAL A 12 -10.79 2.62 17.78
N ILE A 13 -9.83 3.40 17.29
CA ILE A 13 -8.40 3.06 17.35
C ILE A 13 -7.66 4.17 18.08
N ASP A 14 -6.90 3.80 19.11
CA ASP A 14 -6.02 4.71 19.83
C ASP A 14 -4.75 5.02 19.02
N HIS A 15 -4.30 6.28 19.06
CA HIS A 15 -3.04 6.69 18.45
C HIS A 15 -1.85 5.81 18.84
N ARG A 16 -1.75 5.41 20.11
CA ARG A 16 -0.65 4.56 20.61
C ARG A 16 -0.63 3.20 19.91
N GLY A 17 -1.80 2.60 19.68
CA GLY A 17 -1.91 1.32 18.99
C GLY A 17 -1.47 1.44 17.53
N ALA A 18 -1.96 2.46 16.82
CA ALA A 18 -1.56 2.74 15.45
C ALA A 18 -0.04 2.95 15.35
N VAL A 19 0.52 3.89 16.12
CA VAL A 19 1.95 4.21 16.09
C VAL A 19 2.83 3.00 16.40
N ASN A 20 2.44 2.16 17.36
CA ASN A 20 3.17 0.92 17.67
C ASN A 20 3.31 0.02 16.44
N THR A 21 2.20 -0.21 15.72
CA THR A 21 2.19 -1.02 14.49
C THR A 21 3.04 -0.38 13.39
N LEU A 22 2.90 0.94 13.16
CA LEU A 22 3.66 1.64 12.12
C LEU A 22 5.18 1.53 12.34
N LEU A 23 5.64 1.77 13.57
CA LEU A 23 7.06 1.71 13.92
C LEU A 23 7.62 0.28 13.84
N ASP A 24 6.81 -0.71 14.18
CA ASP A 24 7.17 -2.12 14.09
C ASP A 24 7.32 -2.56 12.62
N ILE A 25 6.38 -2.22 11.75
CA ILE A 25 6.48 -2.50 10.30
C ILE A 25 7.72 -1.80 9.70
N ASN A 26 7.90 -0.50 9.99
CA ASN A 26 9.05 0.25 9.48
C ASN A 26 10.38 -0.38 9.91
N ARG A 27 10.48 -0.84 11.16
CA ARG A 27 11.68 -1.53 11.67
C ARG A 27 11.89 -2.88 10.99
N ARG A 28 10.84 -3.69 10.85
CA ARG A 28 10.90 -5.04 10.27
C ARG A 28 11.36 -5.03 8.82
N PHE A 29 10.90 -4.06 8.04
CA PHE A 29 11.22 -3.96 6.61
C PHE A 29 12.27 -2.89 6.28
N ALA A 30 12.93 -2.34 7.31
CA ALA A 30 13.94 -1.30 7.19
C ALA A 30 13.50 -0.14 6.28
N VAL A 31 12.29 0.36 6.52
CA VAL A 31 11.70 1.47 5.74
C VAL A 31 12.36 2.78 6.14
N GLY A 32 12.80 3.57 5.15
CA GLY A 32 13.46 4.85 5.39
C GLY A 32 13.25 5.87 4.27
N ALA A 33 13.96 6.99 4.35
CA ALA A 33 13.74 8.14 3.48
C ALA A 33 13.98 7.90 1.96
N ALA A 34 14.64 6.81 1.60
CA ALA A 34 14.82 6.42 0.20
C ALA A 34 13.63 5.63 -0.36
N ASP A 35 12.72 5.17 0.50
CA ASP A 35 11.59 4.34 0.10
C ASP A 35 10.41 5.14 -0.43
N ARG A 36 9.61 4.45 -1.24
CA ARG A 36 8.41 4.96 -1.88
C ARG A 36 7.31 3.90 -1.79
N VAL A 37 6.16 4.29 -1.24
CA VAL A 37 4.99 3.41 -1.09
C VAL A 37 3.91 3.86 -2.07
N LEU A 38 3.35 2.94 -2.83
CA LEU A 38 2.15 3.20 -3.63
C LEU A 38 0.92 3.09 -2.72
N ALA A 39 0.19 4.19 -2.54
CA ALA A 39 -1.02 4.23 -1.72
C ALA A 39 -2.20 3.59 -2.47
N VAL A 40 -2.21 2.26 -2.51
CA VAL A 40 -3.22 1.45 -3.20
C VAL A 40 -4.45 1.17 -2.32
N SER A 41 -4.30 1.29 -1.00
CA SER A 41 -5.40 1.02 -0.08
C SER A 41 -6.43 2.15 -0.09
N SER A 42 -7.71 1.81 -0.17
CA SER A 42 -8.78 2.78 0.02
C SER A 42 -8.76 3.35 1.43
N LEU A 43 -9.03 4.66 1.56
CA LEU A 43 -9.11 5.37 2.85
C LEU A 43 -10.20 4.83 3.78
N SER A 44 -11.13 4.01 3.25
CA SER A 44 -12.14 3.32 4.05
C SER A 44 -11.62 2.04 4.73
N PHE A 45 -10.38 1.63 4.44
CA PHE A 45 -9.68 0.50 5.06
C PHE A 45 -8.52 0.97 5.92
N ASP A 46 -8.26 0.24 7.00
CA ASP A 46 -7.21 0.54 7.98
C ASP A 46 -5.79 0.41 7.42
N LEU A 47 -5.57 -0.40 6.37
CA LEU A 47 -4.29 -0.46 5.64
C LEU A 47 -3.83 0.92 5.15
N SER A 48 -4.75 1.82 4.79
CA SER A 48 -4.41 3.18 4.38
C SER A 48 -3.71 3.98 5.48
N VAL A 49 -3.89 3.62 6.76
CA VAL A 49 -3.15 4.25 7.86
C VAL A 49 -1.64 4.04 7.69
N TYR A 50 -1.21 2.86 7.22
CA TYR A 50 0.21 2.63 6.95
C TYR A 50 0.67 3.38 5.69
N ASP A 51 -0.10 3.32 4.60
CA ASP A 51 0.23 3.96 3.32
C ASP A 51 0.60 5.44 3.50
N PHE A 52 -0.09 6.15 4.40
CA PHE A 52 0.20 7.54 4.72
C PHE A 52 1.10 7.70 5.94
N PHE A 53 0.65 7.29 7.13
CA PHE A 53 1.34 7.63 8.36
C PHE A 53 2.58 6.78 8.60
N GLY A 54 2.57 5.51 8.21
CA GLY A 54 3.74 4.62 8.30
C GLY A 54 4.86 5.12 7.40
N THR A 55 4.52 5.37 6.14
CA THR A 55 5.42 5.93 5.13
C THR A 55 6.01 7.27 5.57
N LEU A 56 5.17 8.24 5.92
CA LEU A 56 5.64 9.58 6.29
C LEU A 56 6.43 9.58 7.61
N ALA A 57 6.09 8.73 8.58
CA ALA A 57 6.86 8.58 9.81
C ALA A 57 8.28 8.02 9.59
N ALA A 58 8.51 7.28 8.50
CA ALA A 58 9.84 6.81 8.09
C ALA A 58 10.64 7.86 7.28
N GLY A 59 10.04 9.01 6.95
CA GLY A 59 10.60 9.98 6.00
C GLY A 59 10.53 9.53 4.54
N ALA A 60 9.82 8.43 4.25
CA ALA A 60 9.59 7.91 2.91
C ALA A 60 8.55 8.75 2.15
N ALA A 61 8.41 8.52 0.85
CA ALA A 61 7.43 9.23 0.02
C ALA A 61 6.21 8.37 -0.34
N VAL A 62 5.04 9.01 -0.39
CA VAL A 62 3.78 8.41 -0.82
C VAL A 62 3.56 8.70 -2.30
N VAL A 63 3.31 7.66 -3.09
CA VAL A 63 2.91 7.77 -4.50
C VAL A 63 1.40 7.54 -4.57
N LEU A 64 0.68 8.52 -5.11
CA LEU A 64 -0.79 8.49 -5.17
C LEU A 64 -1.27 7.94 -6.52
N LEU A 65 -2.39 7.21 -6.46
CA LEU A 65 -3.13 6.76 -7.62
C LEU A 65 -4.03 7.87 -8.17
N GLU A 66 -4.36 7.76 -9.46
CA GLU A 66 -5.45 8.55 -10.03
C GLU A 66 -6.77 7.87 -9.62
N PRO A 67 -7.73 8.58 -9.01
CA PRO A 67 -8.93 7.96 -8.45
C PRO A 67 -9.74 7.13 -9.47
N GLN A 68 -9.74 7.56 -10.73
CA GLN A 68 -10.45 6.89 -11.82
C GLN A 68 -9.79 5.57 -12.25
N GLN A 69 -8.52 5.38 -11.90
CA GLN A 69 -7.68 4.22 -12.24
C GLN A 69 -7.22 3.47 -10.98
N ALA A 70 -7.96 3.61 -9.87
CA ALA A 70 -7.57 3.03 -8.58
C ALA A 70 -7.48 1.49 -8.61
N LEU A 71 -8.24 0.83 -9.51
CA LEU A 71 -8.27 -0.62 -9.70
C LEU A 71 -7.75 -1.04 -11.10
N ASP A 72 -6.69 -0.37 -11.56
CA ASP A 72 -6.07 -0.61 -12.87
C ASP A 72 -4.61 -1.07 -12.70
N PRO A 73 -4.31 -2.37 -12.91
CA PRO A 73 -2.94 -2.91 -12.81
C PRO A 73 -1.94 -2.27 -13.77
N ALA A 74 -2.37 -1.80 -14.94
CA ALA A 74 -1.49 -1.11 -15.89
C ALA A 74 -1.04 0.23 -15.32
N HIS A 75 -1.98 0.97 -14.70
CA HIS A 75 -1.68 2.23 -14.02
C HIS A 75 -0.74 2.02 -12.84
N TRP A 76 -0.97 0.98 -12.03
CA TRP A 76 -0.10 0.64 -10.91
C TRP A 76 1.32 0.36 -11.37
N LEU A 77 1.48 -0.52 -12.37
CA LEU A 77 2.80 -0.88 -12.90
C LEU A 77 3.54 0.35 -13.45
N GLY A 78 2.84 1.20 -14.22
CA GLY A 78 3.42 2.44 -14.74
C GLY A 78 3.88 3.40 -13.64
N LEU A 79 3.13 3.51 -12.54
CA LEU A 79 3.55 4.32 -11.38
C LEU A 79 4.72 3.68 -10.62
N ILE A 80 4.74 2.36 -10.46
CA ILE A 80 5.85 1.64 -9.82
C ILE A 80 7.14 1.90 -10.59
N GLU A 81 7.11 1.79 -11.93
CA GLU A 81 8.27 2.06 -12.79
C GLU A 81 8.67 3.54 -12.74
N ARG A 82 7.73 4.45 -12.99
CA ARG A 82 8.00 5.89 -13.09
C ARG A 82 8.56 6.46 -11.79
N HIS A 83 8.00 6.04 -10.66
CA HIS A 83 8.36 6.57 -9.36
C HIS A 83 9.33 5.67 -8.60
N GLN A 84 9.77 4.54 -9.16
CA GLN A 84 10.62 3.57 -8.47
C GLN A 84 10.04 3.21 -7.10
N VAL A 85 8.78 2.79 -7.08
CA VAL A 85 8.11 2.34 -5.85
C VAL A 85 8.88 1.14 -5.29
N SER A 86 9.14 1.18 -3.98
CA SER A 86 9.93 0.17 -3.28
C SER A 86 9.11 -0.74 -2.36
N LEU A 87 7.94 -0.26 -1.94
CA LEU A 87 7.03 -1.00 -1.07
C LEU A 87 5.62 -1.04 -1.65
N TRP A 88 5.05 -2.25 -1.62
CA TRP A 88 3.64 -2.52 -1.87
C TRP A 88 2.97 -2.97 -0.57
N ASN A 89 1.79 -2.44 -0.26
CA ASN A 89 1.02 -2.81 0.93
C ASN A 89 -0.46 -2.94 0.55
N SER A 90 -0.97 -4.17 0.48
CA SER A 90 -2.36 -4.39 0.07
C SER A 90 -2.93 -5.73 0.55
N VAL A 91 -4.22 -5.94 0.31
CA VAL A 91 -4.78 -7.30 0.37
C VAL A 91 -4.19 -8.18 -0.75
N PRO A 92 -4.11 -9.52 -0.57
CA PRO A 92 -3.54 -10.42 -1.57
C PRO A 92 -4.18 -10.33 -2.96
N ALA A 93 -5.49 -10.04 -3.04
CA ALA A 93 -6.20 -9.94 -4.30
C ALA A 93 -5.69 -8.78 -5.19
N LEU A 94 -5.33 -7.62 -4.61
CA LEU A 94 -4.81 -6.50 -5.40
C LEU A 94 -3.41 -6.81 -5.93
N PHE A 95 -2.56 -7.41 -5.08
CA PHE A 95 -1.23 -7.84 -5.51
C PHE A 95 -1.30 -8.94 -6.58
N GLY A 96 -2.23 -9.88 -6.45
CA GLY A 96 -2.51 -10.91 -7.46
C GLY A 96 -2.84 -10.32 -8.83
N MET A 97 -3.71 -9.31 -8.88
CA MET A 97 -4.03 -8.63 -10.15
C MET A 97 -2.80 -7.95 -10.78
N LEU A 98 -1.89 -7.38 -9.98
CA LEU A 98 -0.64 -6.83 -10.49
C LEU A 98 0.25 -7.93 -11.09
N LEU A 99 0.38 -9.07 -10.42
CA LEU A 99 1.17 -10.21 -10.87
C LEU A 99 0.61 -10.79 -12.18
N GLU A 100 -0.69 -11.06 -12.23
CA GLU A 100 -1.38 -11.58 -13.42
C GLU A 100 -1.20 -10.64 -14.63
N TYR A 101 -1.29 -9.33 -14.39
CA TYR A 101 -1.05 -8.33 -15.43
C TYR A 101 0.39 -8.34 -15.93
N ALA A 102 1.37 -8.32 -15.02
CA ALA A 102 2.80 -8.34 -15.38
C ALA A 102 3.17 -9.61 -16.16
N GLU A 103 2.65 -10.78 -15.75
CA GLU A 103 2.82 -12.04 -16.46
C GLU A 103 2.22 -12.00 -17.87
N GLY A 104 1.01 -11.42 -18.02
CA GLY A 104 0.34 -11.25 -19.31
C GLY A 104 1.13 -10.37 -20.30
N GLU A 105 1.75 -9.30 -19.80
CA GLU A 105 2.62 -8.42 -20.58
C GLU A 105 4.02 -9.00 -20.82
N ARG A 106 4.34 -10.18 -20.27
CA ARG A 106 5.69 -10.77 -20.25
C ARG A 106 6.73 -9.80 -19.66
N SER A 107 6.31 -8.97 -18.70
CA SER A 107 7.16 -8.05 -17.98
C SER A 107 7.50 -8.61 -16.60
N ALA A 108 8.72 -8.35 -16.12
CA ALA A 108 9.06 -8.61 -14.73
C ALA A 108 8.60 -7.45 -13.86
N LEU A 109 8.29 -7.71 -12.59
CA LEU A 109 8.10 -6.62 -11.64
C LEU A 109 9.37 -5.76 -11.57
N PRO A 110 9.25 -4.41 -11.48
CA PRO A 110 10.40 -3.53 -11.38
C PRO A 110 11.27 -3.90 -10.18
N SER A 111 12.59 -3.96 -10.38
CA SER A 111 13.55 -4.33 -9.33
C SER A 111 13.59 -3.33 -8.15
N SER A 112 13.00 -2.14 -8.31
CA SER A 112 12.78 -1.20 -7.22
C SER A 112 11.87 -1.79 -6.15
N LEU A 113 10.87 -2.61 -6.54
CA LEU A 113 9.88 -3.18 -5.65
C LEU A 113 10.49 -4.30 -4.80
N ARG A 114 10.98 -3.93 -3.63
CA ARG A 114 11.76 -4.82 -2.75
C ARG A 114 10.91 -5.56 -1.70
N VAL A 115 9.73 -5.05 -1.36
CA VAL A 115 8.84 -5.63 -0.34
C VAL A 115 7.39 -5.50 -0.78
N ALA A 116 6.63 -6.59 -0.64
CA ALA A 116 5.17 -6.60 -0.67
C ALA A 116 4.67 -7.10 0.69
N ILE A 117 3.86 -6.28 1.36
CA ILE A 117 3.27 -6.49 2.69
C ILE A 117 1.81 -6.90 2.54
#